data_AF-A0A1M5DUN0-F1
#
_entry.id   AF-A0A1M5DUN0-F1
#
_cell.length_a   1.000
_cell.length_b   1.000
_cell.length_c   1.000
_cell.angle_alpha   90.00
_cell.angle_beta   90.00
_cell.angle_gamma   90.00
#
_symmetry.space_group_name_H-M   'P 1'
#
loop_
_entity.id
_entity.type
_entity.pdbx_description
1 polymer ?
#
loop_
_entity_poly.entity_id
_entity_poly.type
_entity_poly.pdbx_seq_one_letter_code
_entity_poly.pdbx_strand_id
1 'polypeptide(L)'
;MILLSSLLITNCKEEMKKCISQSTDTNVKLYNDLTDQLIPYFFREDYLGKKKYFDSLRVHNDDLYIEEKTKAHNEIFNHPEKFCNLYIDSIKNKNTDFATGSTEDNIKYIQRKKDFFKDFSNSPDIIKNLSLRSSIKANQFNLCTAKVLDLAEYDKHTNECEIGVVYFSEIVFDPSKKRALVFVDHHIKKDYYGRNAVFKLRLHDNYWEIEDFMLVSTS
;
A
#
# COMPACT_ATOMS: atom_id res chain seq x y z
N MET A 1 38.79 22.55 35.39
CA MET A 1 37.71 23.03 34.50
C MET A 1 37.15 21.80 33.80
N ILE A 2 36.08 21.22 34.35
CA ILE A 2 35.43 20.01 33.80
C ILE A 2 34.33 20.52 32.88
N LEU A 3 34.51 20.34 31.57
CA LEU A 3 33.47 20.55 30.57
C LEU A 3 32.51 19.36 30.64
N LEU A 4 31.39 19.55 31.34
CA LEU A 4 30.21 18.69 31.16
C LEU A 4 29.64 18.98 29.77
N SER A 5 29.95 18.10 28.82
CA SER A 5 29.23 18.04 27.56
C SER A 5 27.91 17.32 27.81
N SER A 6 26.86 18.09 28.07
CA SER A 6 25.49 17.60 28.15
C SER A 6 25.07 17.09 26.77
N LEU A 7 25.12 15.76 26.57
CA LEU A 7 24.46 15.10 25.45
C LEU A 7 22.96 15.35 25.59
N LEU A 8 22.42 16.24 24.78
CA LEU A 8 20.98 16.34 24.56
C LEU A 8 20.56 15.04 23.85
N ILE A 9 20.11 14.06 24.62
CA ILE A 9 19.34 12.93 24.09
C ILE A 9 18.00 13.52 23.67
N THR A 10 17.92 14.04 22.45
CA THR A 10 16.62 14.23 21.82
C THR A 10 15.99 12.84 21.74
N ASN A 11 14.90 12.62 22.47
CA ASN A 11 14.01 11.49 22.26
C ASN A 11 13.44 11.60 20.83
N CYS A 12 14.22 11.20 19.84
CA CYS A 12 13.73 11.01 18.49
C CYS A 12 12.72 9.86 18.58
N LYS A 13 11.43 10.16 18.39
CA LYS A 13 10.42 9.13 18.19
C LYS A 13 10.93 8.24 17.07
N GLU A 14 10.93 6.94 17.31
CA GLU A 14 11.32 5.97 16.29
C GLU A 14 10.35 6.11 15.10
N GLU A 15 10.89 6.13 13.88
CA GLU A 15 10.11 6.17 12.66
C GLU A 15 9.99 4.78 12.05
N MET A 16 8.89 4.56 11.35
CA MET A 16 8.65 3.33 10.60
C MET A 16 9.64 3.24 9.44
N LYS A 17 10.42 2.16 9.39
CA LYS A 17 11.39 1.92 8.33
C LYS A 17 10.66 1.84 6.98
N LYS A 18 11.28 2.41 5.95
CA LYS A 18 10.78 2.35 4.56
C LYS A 18 11.58 1.30 3.79
N CYS A 19 10.90 0.48 3.00
CA CYS A 19 11.57 -0.44 2.08
C CYS A 19 11.76 0.24 0.72
N ILE A 20 12.88 0.96 0.56
CA ILE A 20 13.14 1.70 -0.68
C ILE A 20 13.48 0.72 -1.80
N SER A 21 12.64 0.68 -2.84
CA SER A 21 12.88 -0.18 -4.00
C SER A 21 14.14 0.23 -4.76
N GLN A 22 15.00 -0.75 -5.06
CA GLN A 22 16.21 -0.57 -5.86
C GLN A 22 15.99 -0.82 -7.36
N SER A 23 14.74 -1.03 -7.78
CA SER A 23 14.42 -1.22 -9.20
C SER A 23 14.76 0.02 -10.01
N THR A 24 15.38 -0.19 -11.18
CA THR A 24 15.61 0.86 -12.18
C THR A 24 14.39 1.08 -13.08
N ASP A 25 13.44 0.14 -13.09
CA ASP A 25 12.15 0.32 -13.77
C ASP A 25 11.24 1.18 -12.89
N THR A 26 10.87 2.35 -13.41
CA THR A 26 10.05 3.35 -12.70
C THR A 26 8.70 2.80 -12.25
N ASN A 27 8.05 1.97 -13.06
CA ASN A 27 6.73 1.44 -12.74
C ASN A 27 6.84 0.39 -11.64
N VAL A 28 7.78 -0.53 -11.76
CA VAL A 28 8.07 -1.53 -10.73
C VAL A 28 8.43 -0.84 -9.42
N LYS A 29 9.31 0.17 -9.48
CA LYS A 29 9.70 0.96 -8.31
C LYS A 29 8.49 1.60 -7.63
N LEU A 30 7.63 2.25 -8.40
CA LEU A 30 6.43 2.90 -7.90
C LEU A 30 5.47 1.92 -7.23
N TYR A 31 5.19 0.76 -7.84
CA TYR A 31 4.33 -0.24 -7.21
C TYR A 31 4.92 -0.80 -5.92
N ASN A 32 6.24 -1.02 -5.87
CA ASN A 32 6.92 -1.45 -4.64
C ASN A 32 6.80 -0.40 -3.54
N ASP A 33 7.18 0.85 -3.81
CA ASP A 33 7.15 1.95 -2.85
C ASP A 33 5.71 2.23 -2.36
N LEU A 34 4.71 2.16 -3.26
CA LEU A 34 3.30 2.26 -2.89
C LEU A 34 2.88 1.10 -1.97
N THR A 35 3.24 -0.14 -2.31
CA THR A 35 2.84 -1.32 -1.53
C THR A 35 3.45 -1.33 -0.13
N ASP A 36 4.71 -0.90 -0.01
CA ASP A 36 5.41 -0.68 1.26
C ASP A 36 4.64 0.25 2.20
N GLN A 37 3.98 1.28 1.65
CA GLN A 37 3.12 2.20 2.42
C GLN A 37 1.72 1.64 2.66
N LEU A 38 1.14 0.94 1.68
CA LEU A 38 -0.23 0.42 1.81
C LEU A 38 -0.35 -0.60 2.95
N ILE A 39 0.63 -1.48 3.14
CA ILE A 39 0.61 -2.50 4.18
C ILE A 39 0.39 -1.87 5.58
N PRO A 40 1.29 -0.99 6.09
CA PRO A 40 1.13 -0.42 7.41
C PRO A 40 0.00 0.60 7.51
N TYR A 41 -0.30 1.38 6.48
CA TYR A 41 -1.23 2.51 6.60
C TYR A 41 -2.66 2.21 6.14
N PHE A 42 -2.83 1.21 5.28
CA PHE A 42 -4.11 0.97 4.60
C PHE A 42 -4.66 -0.44 4.79
N PHE A 43 -3.79 -1.46 4.84
CA PHE A 43 -4.17 -2.88 4.93
C PHE A 43 -4.27 -3.42 6.36
N ARG A 44 -4.12 -2.55 7.38
CA ARG A 44 -4.20 -2.87 8.83
C ARG A 44 -3.02 -3.68 9.37
N GLU A 45 -3.09 -4.08 10.63
CA GLU A 45 -2.00 -4.64 11.44
C GLU A 45 -1.94 -6.17 11.42
N ASP A 46 -2.71 -6.83 10.56
CA ASP A 46 -2.80 -8.29 10.52
C ASP A 46 -1.44 -8.92 10.19
N TYR A 47 -0.63 -8.23 9.37
CA TYR A 47 0.74 -8.63 9.05
C TYR A 47 1.70 -8.61 10.27
N LEU A 48 1.32 -7.97 11.37
CA LEU A 48 2.09 -7.93 12.61
C LEU A 48 1.82 -9.14 13.53
N GLY A 49 0.88 -10.03 13.16
CA GLY A 49 0.57 -11.25 13.90
C GLY A 49 -0.10 -11.05 15.27
N LYS A 50 -0.39 -9.81 15.68
CA LYS A 50 -0.96 -9.45 17.00
C LYS A 50 -2.22 -8.58 16.90
N LYS A 51 -3.12 -8.90 15.96
CA LYS A 51 -4.34 -8.13 15.69
C LYS A 51 -5.08 -7.64 16.94
N LYS A 52 -5.42 -8.54 17.86
CA LYS A 52 -6.18 -8.20 19.10
C LYS A 52 -5.47 -7.17 19.99
N TYR A 53 -4.13 -7.21 20.03
CA TYR A 53 -3.32 -6.28 20.81
C TYR A 53 -3.38 -4.88 20.18
N PHE A 54 -3.15 -4.78 18.87
CA PHE A 54 -3.21 -3.50 18.16
C PHE A 54 -4.62 -2.92 18.10
N ASP A 55 -5.64 -3.76 17.93
CA ASP A 55 -7.05 -3.34 18.00
C ASP A 55 -7.39 -2.71 19.36
N SER A 56 -6.87 -3.27 20.46
CA SER A 56 -7.07 -2.73 21.80
C SER A 56 -6.36 -1.39 22.00
N LEU A 57 -5.09 -1.26 21.57
CA LEU A 57 -4.34 -0.02 21.70
C LEU A 57 -4.99 1.13 20.93
N ARG A 58 -5.44 0.88 19.69
CA ARG A 58 -6.07 1.89 18.82
C ARG A 58 -7.32 2.52 19.44
N VAL A 59 -8.03 1.82 20.32
CA VAL A 59 -9.26 2.37 20.96
C VAL A 59 -8.93 3.18 22.21
N HIS A 60 -7.78 2.92 22.85
CA HIS A 60 -7.50 3.41 24.19
C HIS A 60 -6.31 4.36 24.30
N ASN A 61 -5.34 4.29 23.39
CA ASN A 61 -4.14 5.09 23.43
C ASN A 61 -3.45 5.16 22.04
N ASP A 62 -3.76 6.20 21.28
CA ASP A 62 -3.23 6.40 19.92
C ASP A 62 -1.71 6.55 19.88
N ASP A 63 -1.12 7.26 20.86
CA ASP A 63 0.33 7.44 20.92
C ASP A 63 1.06 6.11 21.12
N LEU A 64 0.58 5.30 22.08
CA LEU A 64 1.14 3.97 22.35
C LEU A 64 0.89 3.01 21.18
N TYR A 65 -0.27 3.12 20.53
CA TYR A 65 -0.56 2.35 19.32
C TYR A 65 0.45 2.65 18.21
N ILE A 66 0.76 3.93 17.93
CA ILE A 66 1.74 4.33 16.92
C ILE A 66 3.13 3.81 17.29
N GLU A 67 3.54 3.96 18.54
CA GLU A 67 4.85 3.52 19.03
C GLU A 67 5.03 1.99 18.87
N GLU A 68 4.09 1.20 19.39
CA GLU A 68 4.18 -0.26 19.37
C GLU A 68 4.05 -0.82 17.96
N LYS A 69 3.22 -0.19 17.11
CA LYS A 69 3.11 -0.55 15.69
C LYS A 69 4.43 -0.29 14.97
N THR A 70 5.08 0.83 15.26
CA THR A 70 6.37 1.18 14.66
C THR A 70 7.46 0.19 15.06
N LYS A 71 7.56 -0.16 16.34
CA LYS A 71 8.51 -1.17 16.82
C LYS A 71 8.28 -2.52 16.15
N ALA A 72 7.03 -3.00 16.12
CA ALA A 72 6.70 -4.29 15.54
C ALA A 72 6.99 -4.33 14.02
N HIS A 73 6.66 -3.28 13.29
CA HIS A 73 7.01 -3.15 11.88
C HIS A 73 8.53 -3.18 11.66
N ASN A 74 9.27 -2.39 12.45
CA ASN A 74 10.73 -2.29 12.34
C ASN A 74 11.47 -3.57 12.73
N GLU A 75 10.87 -4.39 13.60
CA GLU A 75 11.35 -5.73 13.93
C GLU A 75 11.22 -6.65 12.70
N ILE A 76 10.05 -6.68 12.07
CA ILE A 76 9.77 -7.56 10.92
C ILE A 76 10.78 -7.36 9.79
N PHE A 77 11.29 -6.15 9.55
CA PHE A 77 12.31 -5.85 8.52
C PHE A 77 13.50 -6.81 8.48
N ASN A 78 13.88 -7.36 9.64
CA ASN A 78 15.04 -8.25 9.76
C ASN A 78 14.66 -9.74 9.85
N HIS A 79 13.37 -10.06 9.72
CA HIS A 79 12.78 -11.37 10.00
C HIS A 79 11.86 -11.83 8.85
N PRO A 80 12.41 -12.17 7.67
CA PRO A 80 11.62 -12.61 6.52
C PRO A 80 10.78 -13.86 6.80
N GLU A 81 11.17 -14.69 7.77
CA GLU A 81 10.39 -15.83 8.25
C GLU A 81 9.07 -15.45 8.92
N LYS A 82 8.90 -14.18 9.33
CA LYS A 82 7.68 -13.63 9.92
C LYS A 82 6.77 -12.96 8.87
N PHE A 83 7.19 -12.89 7.61
CA PHE A 83 6.42 -12.21 6.57
C PHE A 83 5.09 -12.91 6.31
N CYS A 84 4.03 -12.10 6.24
CA CYS A 84 2.72 -12.54 5.79
C CYS A 84 2.61 -12.40 4.27
N ASN A 85 1.74 -13.22 3.67
CA ASN A 85 1.55 -13.27 2.23
C ASN A 85 0.62 -12.15 1.76
N LEU A 86 1.07 -11.36 0.78
CA LEU A 86 0.26 -10.44 0.00
C LEU A 86 0.15 -10.99 -1.44
N TYR A 87 -1.08 -11.16 -1.92
CA TYR A 87 -1.31 -11.73 -3.24
C TYR A 87 -1.58 -10.64 -4.27
N ILE A 88 -0.86 -10.68 -5.39
CA ILE A 88 -1.08 -9.77 -6.52
C ILE A 88 -2.06 -10.39 -7.49
N ASP A 89 -3.16 -9.69 -7.73
CA ASP A 89 -4.14 -10.02 -8.76
C ASP A 89 -3.86 -9.24 -10.05
N SER A 90 -2.94 -9.77 -10.86
CA SER A 90 -2.51 -9.19 -12.15
C SER A 90 -3.32 -9.66 -13.36
N ILE A 91 -4.21 -10.65 -13.19
CA ILE A 91 -4.99 -11.25 -14.28
C ILE A 91 -6.46 -10.91 -14.10
N LYS A 92 -7.11 -10.29 -15.09
CA LYS A 92 -8.56 -9.98 -15.06
C LYS A 92 -9.41 -11.25 -15.18
N ASN A 93 -9.29 -12.19 -14.25
CA ASN A 93 -10.11 -13.39 -14.25
C ASN A 93 -11.42 -13.08 -13.53
N LYS A 94 -12.53 -13.10 -14.26
CA LYS A 94 -13.89 -12.82 -13.73
C LYS A 94 -14.37 -13.82 -12.67
N ASN A 95 -13.61 -14.89 -12.42
CA ASN A 95 -14.00 -16.04 -11.62
C ASN A 95 -13.34 -16.10 -10.24
N THR A 96 -12.69 -15.04 -9.79
CA THR A 96 -12.21 -14.96 -8.40
C THR A 96 -13.26 -14.25 -7.58
N ASP A 97 -13.69 -14.84 -6.45
CA ASP A 97 -14.65 -14.26 -5.49
C ASP A 97 -14.22 -12.87 -4.96
N PHE A 98 -13.01 -12.43 -5.30
CA PHE A 98 -12.38 -11.15 -4.97
C PHE A 98 -12.65 -10.03 -6.00
N ALA A 99 -13.25 -10.31 -7.15
CA ALA A 99 -13.50 -9.29 -8.18
C ALA A 99 -14.82 -8.53 -7.92
N THR A 100 -14.75 -7.34 -7.31
CA THR A 100 -15.94 -6.51 -7.06
C THR A 100 -16.21 -5.49 -8.16
N GLY A 101 -17.48 -5.40 -8.59
CA GLY A 101 -18.11 -4.19 -9.15
C GLY A 101 -17.49 -3.54 -10.39
N SER A 102 -18.19 -2.57 -10.95
CA SER A 102 -17.74 -1.78 -12.10
C SER A 102 -16.65 -0.78 -11.66
N THR A 103 -15.37 -1.18 -11.72
CA THR A 103 -14.20 -0.31 -11.47
C THR A 103 -14.32 1.04 -12.21
N GLU A 104 -14.89 1.02 -13.40
CA GLU A 104 -15.09 2.20 -14.24
C GLU A 104 -16.10 3.20 -13.65
N ASP A 105 -17.25 2.73 -13.13
CA ASP A 105 -18.26 3.61 -12.52
C ASP A 105 -17.73 4.27 -11.24
N ASN A 106 -16.96 3.50 -10.47
CA ASN A 106 -16.25 3.94 -9.28
C ASN A 106 -15.23 5.04 -9.58
N ILE A 107 -14.43 4.87 -10.63
CA ILE A 107 -13.45 5.88 -11.05
C ILE A 107 -14.15 7.13 -11.63
N LYS A 108 -15.24 6.97 -12.38
CA LYS A 108 -16.06 8.09 -12.88
C LYS A 108 -16.65 8.92 -11.73
N TYR A 109 -17.04 8.30 -10.62
CA TYR A 109 -17.49 9.02 -9.43
C TYR A 109 -16.37 9.91 -8.86
N ILE A 110 -15.17 9.36 -8.71
CA ILE A 110 -14.00 10.08 -8.19
C ILE A 110 -13.63 11.23 -9.12
N GLN A 111 -13.68 11.05 -10.45
CA GLN A 111 -13.37 12.12 -11.42
C GLN A 111 -14.21 13.38 -11.24
N ARG A 112 -15.45 13.27 -10.73
CA ARG A 112 -16.30 14.44 -10.44
C ARG A 112 -15.63 15.39 -9.43
N LYS A 113 -14.68 14.90 -8.63
CA LYS A 113 -13.81 15.67 -7.74
C LYS A 113 -12.60 16.21 -8.53
N LYS A 114 -12.87 17.13 -9.47
CA LYS A 114 -11.89 17.69 -10.43
C LYS A 114 -10.58 18.16 -9.80
N ASP A 115 -10.60 18.66 -8.57
CA ASP A 115 -9.41 19.16 -7.88
C ASP A 115 -8.35 18.09 -7.60
N PHE A 116 -8.77 16.85 -7.34
CA PHE A 116 -7.84 15.73 -7.08
C PHE A 116 -7.03 15.37 -8.35
N PHE A 117 -7.66 15.50 -9.52
CA PHE A 117 -7.07 15.19 -10.81
C PHE A 117 -6.43 16.37 -11.50
N LYS A 118 -6.54 17.60 -10.98
CA LYS A 118 -6.18 18.83 -11.72
C LYS A 118 -4.75 18.86 -12.28
N ASP A 119 -3.83 18.16 -11.63
CA ASP A 119 -2.41 18.11 -12.01
C ASP A 119 -2.12 17.08 -13.13
N PHE A 120 -3.07 16.17 -13.36
CA PHE A 120 -3.04 15.17 -14.40
C PHE A 120 -3.98 15.69 -15.48
N SER A 121 -3.43 16.10 -16.62
CA SER A 121 -4.16 16.73 -17.73
C SER A 121 -5.55 16.09 -17.97
N ASN A 122 -6.54 16.86 -18.46
CA ASN A 122 -7.94 16.43 -18.68
C ASN A 122 -8.15 15.26 -19.69
N SER A 123 -7.17 14.36 -19.85
CA SER A 123 -7.22 13.27 -20.80
C SER A 123 -8.28 12.24 -20.41
N PRO A 124 -9.15 11.82 -21.36
CA PRO A 124 -9.98 10.63 -21.18
C PRO A 124 -9.16 9.35 -20.90
N ASP A 125 -7.84 9.37 -21.15
CA ASP A 125 -6.95 8.26 -20.85
C ASP A 125 -6.79 7.99 -19.35
N ILE A 126 -7.05 8.98 -18.46
CA ILE A 126 -6.94 8.76 -17.01
C ILE A 126 -7.90 7.65 -16.57
N ILE A 127 -9.18 7.76 -16.94
CA ILE A 127 -10.20 6.79 -16.55
C ILE A 127 -9.91 5.43 -17.15
N LYS A 128 -9.50 5.42 -18.42
CA LYS A 128 -9.11 4.20 -19.12
C LYS A 128 -7.96 3.51 -18.39
N ASN A 129 -6.86 4.21 -18.11
CA ASN A 129 -5.68 3.63 -17.47
C ASN A 129 -5.96 3.19 -16.04
N LEU A 130 -6.69 3.98 -15.24
CA LEU A 130 -7.08 3.58 -13.89
C LEU A 130 -8.05 2.37 -13.87
N SER A 131 -8.78 2.15 -14.97
CA SER A 131 -9.66 0.98 -15.14
C SER A 131 -8.94 -0.24 -15.73
N LEU A 132 -7.73 -0.07 -16.26
CA LEU A 132 -6.92 -1.15 -16.81
C LEU A 132 -6.05 -1.76 -15.73
N ARG A 133 -6.01 -3.08 -15.71
CA ARG A 133 -5.23 -3.81 -14.71
C ARG A 133 -3.75 -3.81 -15.07
N SER A 134 -2.91 -3.52 -14.08
CA SER A 134 -1.47 -3.52 -14.22
C SER A 134 -0.94 -4.88 -14.64
N SER A 135 0.08 -4.88 -15.48
CA SER A 135 0.85 -6.06 -15.85
C SER A 135 1.95 -6.45 -14.84
N ILE A 136 2.05 -5.75 -13.70
CA ILE A 136 3.04 -6.04 -12.65
C ILE A 136 2.85 -7.46 -12.09
N LYS A 137 3.94 -8.21 -11.97
CA LYS A 137 3.97 -9.58 -11.44
C LYS A 137 4.48 -9.62 -10.01
N ALA A 138 4.04 -10.62 -9.25
CA ALA A 138 4.45 -10.78 -7.85
C ALA A 138 5.99 -10.84 -7.67
N ASN A 139 6.69 -11.53 -8.57
CA ASN A 139 8.16 -11.66 -8.52
C ASN A 139 8.94 -10.37 -8.82
N GLN A 140 8.26 -9.29 -9.21
CA GLN A 140 8.87 -7.96 -9.39
C GLN A 140 8.81 -7.12 -8.11
N PHE A 141 8.16 -7.64 -7.06
CA PHE A 141 8.14 -7.00 -5.75
C PHE A 141 9.30 -7.49 -4.89
N ASN A 142 9.92 -6.54 -4.19
CA ASN A 142 10.94 -6.76 -3.19
C ASN A 142 10.58 -5.91 -1.96
N LEU A 143 9.75 -6.49 -1.09
CA LEU A 143 9.26 -5.84 0.13
C LEU A 143 10.02 -6.35 1.36
N CYS A 144 10.11 -5.49 2.37
CA CYS A 144 10.84 -5.77 3.61
C CYS A 144 9.92 -6.22 4.74
N THR A 145 8.62 -6.37 4.51
CA THR A 145 7.62 -6.72 5.54
C THR A 145 6.60 -7.75 5.12
N ALA A 146 6.65 -8.18 3.86
CA ALA A 146 5.67 -9.08 3.28
C ALA A 146 6.30 -9.94 2.19
N LYS A 147 5.74 -11.15 2.05
CA LYS A 147 6.04 -12.02 0.93
C LYS A 147 4.98 -11.79 -0.13
N VAL A 148 5.41 -11.48 -1.35
CA VAL A 148 4.50 -11.20 -2.45
C VAL A 148 4.37 -12.43 -3.34
N LEU A 149 3.14 -12.87 -3.56
CA LEU A 149 2.81 -14.08 -4.32
C LEU A 149 1.79 -13.77 -5.41
N ASP A 150 1.78 -14.56 -6.49
CA ASP A 150 0.70 -14.46 -7.47
C ASP A 150 -0.59 -15.02 -6.88
N LEU A 151 -1.75 -14.46 -7.24
CA LEU A 151 -3.05 -14.93 -6.76
C LEU A 151 -3.28 -16.43 -7.03
N ALA A 152 -2.68 -16.98 -8.09
CA ALA A 152 -2.76 -18.41 -8.40
C ALA A 152 -2.11 -19.32 -7.34
N GLU A 153 -1.30 -18.77 -6.43
CA GLU A 153 -0.70 -19.50 -5.32
C GLU A 153 -1.55 -19.46 -4.04
N TYR A 154 -2.63 -18.68 -4.02
CA TYR A 154 -3.47 -18.46 -2.84
C TYR A 154 -3.89 -19.77 -2.15
N ASP A 155 -4.47 -20.70 -2.89
CA ASP A 155 -5.00 -21.95 -2.33
C ASP A 155 -3.93 -22.84 -1.70
N LYS A 156 -2.65 -22.67 -2.10
CA LYS A 156 -1.51 -23.41 -1.56
C LYS A 156 -1.08 -22.93 -0.18
N HIS A 157 -1.47 -21.71 0.21
CA HIS A 157 -0.98 -21.01 1.40
C HIS A 157 -2.12 -20.59 2.36
N THR A 158 -3.28 -21.24 2.27
CA THR A 158 -4.50 -20.90 3.05
C THR A 158 -4.34 -21.00 4.58
N ASN A 159 -3.33 -21.72 5.07
CA ASN A 159 -3.01 -21.85 6.49
C ASN A 159 -1.89 -20.92 6.96
N GLU A 160 -1.31 -20.11 6.07
CA GLU A 160 -0.25 -19.17 6.38
C GLU A 160 -0.82 -17.80 6.76
N CYS A 161 0.04 -16.93 7.31
CA CYS A 161 -0.35 -15.55 7.55
C CYS A 161 -0.64 -14.84 6.23
N GLU A 162 -1.73 -14.08 6.16
CA GLU A 162 -2.19 -13.37 4.98
C GLU A 162 -2.42 -11.90 5.32
N ILE A 163 -1.95 -11.01 4.44
CA ILE A 163 -2.29 -9.59 4.44
C ILE A 163 -3.58 -9.38 3.66
N GLY A 164 -3.65 -9.96 2.45
CA GLY A 164 -4.82 -9.90 1.59
C GLY A 164 -4.47 -10.09 0.12
N VAL A 165 -5.44 -9.78 -0.74
CA VAL A 165 -5.29 -9.73 -2.19
C VAL A 165 -5.33 -8.27 -2.62
N VAL A 166 -4.40 -7.86 -3.47
CA VAL A 166 -4.32 -6.51 -4.03
C VAL A 166 -4.32 -6.53 -5.55
N TYR A 167 -5.07 -5.60 -6.11
CA TYR A 167 -5.13 -5.28 -7.52
C TYR A 167 -4.65 -3.83 -7.72
N PHE A 168 -3.71 -3.63 -8.65
CA PHE A 168 -3.24 -2.32 -9.08
C PHE A 168 -3.68 -2.01 -10.51
N SER A 169 -4.16 -0.80 -10.76
CA SER A 169 -4.33 -0.31 -12.13
C SER A 169 -3.00 0.02 -12.80
N GLU A 170 -3.03 0.25 -14.11
CA GLU A 170 -1.96 0.97 -14.81
C GLU A 170 -1.74 2.37 -14.20
N ILE A 171 -0.50 2.86 -14.32
CA ILE A 171 -0.08 4.13 -13.72
C ILE A 171 -0.45 5.29 -14.65
N VAL A 172 -1.00 6.35 -14.07
CA VAL A 172 -1.20 7.64 -14.76
C VAL A 172 -0.18 8.64 -14.22
N PHE A 173 0.84 8.95 -15.02
CA PHE A 173 1.80 10.00 -14.66
C PHE A 173 1.28 11.38 -15.01
N ASP A 174 1.67 12.37 -14.21
CA ASP A 174 1.59 13.77 -14.62
C ASP A 174 2.62 14.06 -15.73
N PRO A 175 2.52 15.20 -16.44
CA PRO A 175 3.46 15.54 -17.51
C PRO A 175 4.92 15.59 -17.05
N SER A 176 5.19 15.92 -15.78
CA SER A 176 6.55 15.98 -15.24
C SER A 176 7.11 14.61 -14.82
N LYS A 177 6.26 13.58 -14.78
CA LYS A 177 6.55 12.25 -14.20
C LYS A 177 7.05 12.30 -12.76
N LYS A 178 6.67 13.34 -12.00
CA LYS A 178 6.96 13.48 -10.57
C LYS A 178 5.74 13.22 -9.71
N ARG A 179 4.57 13.09 -10.32
CA ARG A 179 3.35 12.64 -9.67
C ARG A 179 2.71 11.52 -10.46
N ALA A 180 1.99 10.65 -9.77
CA ALA A 180 1.30 9.53 -10.36
C ALA A 180 -0.06 9.29 -9.70
N LEU A 181 -0.99 8.72 -10.44
CA LEU A 181 -2.21 8.12 -9.90
C LEU A 181 -2.17 6.61 -10.12
N VAL A 182 -2.59 5.87 -9.10
CA VAL A 182 -2.79 4.43 -9.16
C VAL A 182 -4.09 4.10 -8.44
N PHE A 183 -4.99 3.38 -9.10
CA PHE A 183 -6.13 2.77 -8.43
C PHE A 183 -5.68 1.46 -7.79
N VAL A 184 -6.10 1.26 -6.55
CA VAL A 184 -5.82 0.07 -5.77
C VAL A 184 -7.13 -0.49 -5.26
N ASP A 185 -7.34 -1.77 -5.47
CA ASP A 185 -8.40 -2.56 -4.85
C ASP A 185 -7.76 -3.59 -3.94
N HIS A 186 -8.23 -3.68 -2.70
CA HIS A 186 -7.66 -4.55 -1.69
C HIS A 186 -8.75 -5.27 -0.92
N HIS A 187 -8.59 -6.58 -0.79
CA HIS A 187 -9.52 -7.47 -0.11
C HIS A 187 -8.82 -8.31 0.95
N ILE A 188 -9.44 -8.39 2.13
CA ILE A 188 -9.05 -9.33 3.19
C ILE A 188 -10.20 -10.33 3.36
N LYS A 189 -9.93 -11.63 3.11
CA LYS A 189 -10.97 -12.68 3.14
C LYS A 189 -11.70 -12.77 4.48
N LYS A 190 -11.01 -12.54 5.60
CA LYS A 190 -11.59 -12.72 6.95
C LYS A 190 -12.64 -11.68 7.32
N ASP A 191 -12.56 -10.47 6.77
CA ASP A 191 -13.41 -9.35 7.17
C ASP A 191 -14.30 -8.80 6.04
N TYR A 192 -14.22 -9.37 4.81
CA TYR A 192 -14.94 -8.90 3.60
C TYR A 192 -14.92 -7.37 3.44
N TYR A 193 -13.84 -6.73 3.89
CA TYR A 193 -13.71 -5.29 3.90
C TYR A 193 -12.83 -4.89 2.72
N GLY A 194 -13.48 -4.50 1.62
CA GLY A 194 -12.81 -3.89 0.47
C GLY A 194 -12.42 -2.45 0.80
N ARG A 195 -11.17 -2.07 0.56
CA ARG A 195 -10.79 -0.65 0.51
C ARG A 195 -10.26 -0.34 -0.87
N ASN A 196 -11.11 0.27 -1.67
CA ASN A 196 -10.76 0.63 -3.03
C ASN A 196 -10.48 2.13 -3.01
N ALA A 197 -9.36 2.54 -3.58
CA ALA A 197 -8.97 3.95 -3.58
C ALA A 197 -8.12 4.30 -4.79
N VAL A 198 -8.18 5.57 -5.18
CA VAL A 198 -7.19 6.15 -6.08
C VAL A 198 -6.16 6.87 -5.24
N PHE A 199 -4.91 6.44 -5.33
CA PHE A 199 -3.78 7.05 -4.64
C PHE A 199 -3.08 8.03 -5.56
N LYS A 200 -2.81 9.22 -5.03
CA LYS A 200 -1.94 10.22 -5.63
C LYS A 200 -0.58 10.13 -4.98
N LEU A 201 0.42 9.88 -5.81
CA LEU A 201 1.80 9.70 -5.38
C LEU A 201 2.64 10.89 -5.85
N ARG A 202 3.69 11.22 -5.08
CA ARG A 202 4.72 12.17 -5.45
C ARG A 202 6.09 11.51 -5.31
N LEU A 203 6.93 11.67 -6.32
CA LEU A 203 8.33 11.27 -6.25
C LEU A 203 9.09 12.30 -5.41
N HIS A 204 9.56 11.89 -4.24
CA HIS A 204 10.47 12.65 -3.40
C HIS A 204 11.83 11.93 -3.38
N ASP A 205 12.87 12.62 -3.86
CA ASP A 205 14.19 12.05 -4.11
C ASP A 205 14.15 10.79 -4.99
N ASN A 206 14.16 9.61 -4.38
CA ASN A 206 14.13 8.30 -5.02
C ASN A 206 13.09 7.37 -4.39
N TYR A 207 11.99 7.92 -3.88
CA TYR A 207 10.90 7.17 -3.28
C TYR A 207 9.56 7.80 -3.65
N TRP A 208 8.60 6.96 -4.07
CA TRP A 208 7.24 7.42 -4.34
C TRP A 208 6.42 7.44 -3.05
N GLU A 209 6.03 8.62 -2.60
CA GLU A 209 5.24 8.79 -1.37
C GLU A 209 3.77 9.05 -1.68
N ILE A 210 2.87 8.51 -0.86
CA ILE A 210 1.44 8.84 -0.90
C ILE A 210 1.30 10.31 -0.50
N GLU A 211 0.91 11.15 -1.46
CA GLU A 211 0.60 12.56 -1.25
C GLU A 211 -0.85 12.73 -0.77
N ASP A 212 -1.77 11.99 -1.37
CA ASP A 212 -3.21 12.05 -1.09
C ASP A 212 -3.88 10.76 -1.58
N PHE A 213 -5.11 10.47 -1.11
CA PHE A 213 -5.90 9.36 -1.63
C PHE A 213 -7.39 9.67 -1.57
N MET A 214 -8.15 9.07 -2.49
CA MET A 214 -9.60 9.15 -2.49
C MET A 214 -10.20 7.76 -2.43
N LEU A 215 -10.90 7.48 -1.32
CA LEU A 215 -11.70 6.27 -1.20
C LEU A 215 -12.79 6.26 -2.26
N VAL A 216 -12.94 5.12 -2.90
CA VAL A 216 -14.06 4.79 -3.74
C VAL A 216 -15.19 4.38 -2.82
N SER A 217 -16.31 5.10 -2.86
CA SER A 217 -17.49 4.72 -2.06
C SER A 217 -18.00 3.37 -2.53
N THR A 218 -17.80 2.33 -1.73
CA THR A 218 -18.61 1.11 -1.82
C THR A 218 -19.96 1.47 -1.22
N SER A 219 -20.96 1.66 -2.08
CA SER A 219 -22.37 1.77 -1.68
C SER A 219 -22.83 0.57 -0.87
#